data_AF-A9ZPT9-F1
#
_entry.id   AF-A9ZPT9-F1
#
_cell.length_a   1.000
_cell.length_b   1.000
_cell.length_c   1.000
_cell.angle_alpha   90.00
_cell.angle_beta   90.00
_cell.angle_gamma   90.00
#
_symmetry.space_group_name_H-M   'P 1'
#
loop_
_entity.id
_entity.type
_entity.pdbx_description
1 polymer ?
#
loop_
_entity_poly.entity_id
_entity_poly.type
_entity_poly.pdbx_seq_one_letter_code
_entity_poly.pdbx_strand_id
1 'polypeptide(L)'
;AAILSEKLDVPHISTGDLFRANIGEGTPLGVEAKSYIDAGKLVPTDVTARMVEERLSQDDAKNGFLLDGFPRTTEQADILEELLSKKGEKLDGVLNFEVSEDVVVERMMARGRAD
;
A
#
# COMPACT_ATOMS: atom_id res chain seq x y z
N ALA A 1 -4.04 3.39 11.29
CA ALA A 1 -4.86 3.36 10.08
C ALA A 1 -6.35 3.18 10.37
N ALA A 2 -6.79 2.05 10.96
CA ALA A 2 -8.21 1.77 11.24
C ALA A 2 -8.99 2.94 11.86
N ILE A 3 -8.47 3.55 12.95
CA ILE A 3 -9.11 4.68 13.62
C ILE A 3 -9.32 5.90 12.68
N LEU A 4 -8.35 6.18 11.80
CA LEU A 4 -8.46 7.32 10.87
C LEU A 4 -9.42 7.00 9.72
N SER A 5 -9.34 5.79 9.18
CA SER A 5 -10.25 5.30 8.13
C SER A 5 -11.71 5.38 8.59
N GLU A 6 -12.00 4.93 9.82
CA GLU A 6 -13.34 5.04 10.43
C GLU A 6 -13.78 6.50 10.63
N LYS A 7 -12.89 7.34 11.18
CA LYS A 7 -13.23 8.75 11.45
C LYS A 7 -13.40 9.62 10.21
N LEU A 8 -12.70 9.30 9.13
CA LEU A 8 -12.74 10.04 7.87
C LEU A 8 -13.71 9.43 6.85
N ASP A 9 -14.27 8.25 7.14
CA ASP A 9 -15.13 7.48 6.23
C ASP A 9 -14.46 7.21 4.87
N VAL A 10 -13.19 6.77 4.92
CA VAL A 10 -12.39 6.44 3.72
C VAL A 10 -11.72 5.07 3.88
N PRO A 11 -11.50 4.31 2.80
CA PRO A 11 -10.85 3.00 2.88
C PRO A 11 -9.39 3.11 3.33
N HIS A 12 -8.99 2.19 4.21
CA HIS A 12 -7.57 1.90 4.48
C HIS A 12 -7.03 0.93 3.42
N ILE A 13 -6.06 1.40 2.65
CA ILE A 13 -5.39 0.65 1.59
C ILE A 13 -3.95 0.36 2.04
N SER A 14 -3.74 -0.84 2.56
CA SER A 14 -2.42 -1.38 2.94
C SER A 14 -1.84 -2.18 1.77
N THR A 15 -0.61 -1.90 1.35
CA THR A 15 0.03 -2.68 0.27
C THR A 15 0.17 -4.15 0.60
N GLY A 16 0.44 -4.49 1.86
CA GLY A 16 0.52 -5.88 2.31
C GLY A 16 -0.81 -6.64 2.15
N ASP A 17 -1.93 -5.99 2.50
CA ASP A 17 -3.27 -6.56 2.31
C ASP A 17 -3.65 -6.63 0.82
N LEU A 18 -3.29 -5.59 0.06
CA LEU A 18 -3.50 -5.52 -1.38
C LEU A 18 -2.80 -6.66 -2.12
N PHE A 19 -1.55 -6.95 -1.77
CA PHE A 19 -0.81 -8.10 -2.32
C PHE A 19 -1.49 -9.42 -1.95
N ARG A 20 -1.83 -9.63 -0.67
CA ARG A 20 -2.50 -10.87 -0.23
C ARG A 20 -3.82 -11.09 -0.94
N ALA A 21 -4.64 -10.06 -1.10
CA ALA A 21 -5.92 -10.13 -1.79
C ALA A 21 -5.73 -10.50 -3.27
N ASN A 22 -4.90 -9.75 -4.00
CA ASN A 22 -4.64 -10.02 -5.43
C ASN A 22 -4.08 -11.43 -5.66
N ILE A 23 -3.14 -11.87 -4.84
CA ILE A 23 -2.55 -13.21 -4.93
C ILE A 23 -3.59 -14.29 -4.57
N GLY A 24 -4.37 -14.08 -3.50
CA GLY A 24 -5.38 -15.02 -3.04
C GLY A 24 -6.53 -15.19 -4.03
N GLU A 25 -6.92 -14.12 -4.72
CA GLU A 25 -7.97 -14.09 -5.75
C GLU A 25 -7.44 -14.56 -7.12
N GLY A 26 -6.13 -14.66 -7.30
CA GLY A 26 -5.52 -15.07 -8.56
C GLY A 26 -5.71 -14.05 -9.68
N THR A 27 -5.76 -12.75 -9.34
CA THR A 27 -5.85 -11.68 -10.34
C THR A 27 -4.62 -11.68 -11.25
N PRO A 28 -4.68 -11.12 -12.48
CA PRO A 28 -3.52 -11.04 -13.36
C PRO A 28 -2.31 -10.37 -12.68
N LEU A 29 -2.53 -9.26 -11.95
CA LEU A 29 -1.48 -8.60 -11.17
C LEU A 29 -1.01 -9.45 -9.99
N GLY A 30 -1.92 -10.17 -9.33
CA GLY A 30 -1.59 -11.10 -8.25
C GLY A 30 -0.69 -12.24 -8.71
N VAL A 31 -0.98 -12.85 -9.86
CA VAL A 31 -0.15 -13.88 -10.47
C VAL A 31 1.23 -13.34 -10.84
N GLU A 32 1.28 -12.14 -11.43
CA GLU A 32 2.55 -11.46 -11.75
C GLU A 32 3.38 -11.22 -10.48
N ALA A 33 2.81 -10.60 -9.45
CA ALA A 33 3.49 -10.35 -8.18
C ALA A 33 3.93 -11.65 -7.48
N LYS A 34 3.07 -12.67 -7.48
CA LYS A 34 3.38 -13.98 -6.89
C LYS A 34 4.63 -14.59 -7.54
N SER A 35 4.82 -14.43 -8.84
CA SER A 35 6.00 -14.96 -9.55
C SER A 35 7.33 -14.37 -9.04
N TYR A 36 7.35 -13.09 -8.65
CA TYR A 36 8.52 -12.46 -8.05
C TYR A 36 8.74 -12.93 -6.61
N ILE A 37 7.66 -12.97 -5.82
CA ILE A 37 7.70 -13.39 -4.42
C ILE A 37 8.17 -14.84 -4.27
N ASP A 38 7.60 -15.77 -5.06
CA ASP A 38 7.98 -17.18 -5.06
C ASP A 38 9.46 -17.37 -5.47
N ALA A 39 9.99 -16.47 -6.31
CA ALA A 39 11.39 -16.45 -6.72
C ALA A 39 12.33 -15.77 -5.73
N GLY A 40 11.83 -15.31 -4.56
CA GLY A 40 12.60 -14.55 -3.57
C GLY A 40 13.05 -13.18 -4.07
N LYS A 41 12.38 -12.64 -5.10
CA LYS A 41 12.68 -11.33 -5.70
C LYS A 41 11.75 -10.26 -5.15
N LEU A 42 12.24 -9.02 -5.16
CA LEU A 42 11.39 -7.88 -4.89
C LEU A 42 10.37 -7.71 -6.02
N VAL A 43 9.13 -7.41 -5.65
CA VAL A 43 8.10 -7.04 -6.62
C VAL A 43 8.48 -5.68 -7.22
N PRO A 44 8.50 -5.54 -8.56
CA PRO A 44 8.80 -4.28 -9.21
C PRO A 44 7.87 -3.13 -8.79
N THR A 45 8.41 -1.91 -8.81
CA THR A 45 7.67 -0.69 -8.47
C THR A 45 6.42 -0.53 -9.35
N ASP A 46 6.51 -0.81 -10.66
CA ASP A 46 5.41 -0.66 -11.60
C ASP A 46 4.25 -1.64 -11.32
N VAL A 47 4.55 -2.87 -10.88
CA VAL A 47 3.53 -3.86 -10.50
C VAL A 47 2.75 -3.35 -9.29
N THR A 48 3.49 -2.84 -8.29
CA THR A 48 2.87 -2.27 -7.07
C THR A 48 2.01 -1.06 -7.41
N ALA A 49 2.49 -0.17 -8.27
CA ALA A 49 1.75 1.01 -8.71
C ALA A 49 0.45 0.66 -9.46
N ARG A 50 0.50 -0.33 -10.36
CA ARG A 50 -0.70 -0.83 -11.07
C ARG A 50 -1.75 -1.39 -10.10
N MET A 51 -1.32 -2.13 -9.07
CA MET A 51 -2.25 -2.63 -8.04
C MET A 51 -2.88 -1.49 -7.24
N VAL A 52 -2.10 -0.47 -6.88
CA VAL A 52 -2.59 0.71 -6.18
C VAL A 52 -3.56 1.49 -7.05
N GLU A 53 -3.24 1.70 -8.33
CA GLU A 53 -4.12 2.37 -9.29
C GLU A 53 -5.47 1.67 -9.43
N GLU A 54 -5.47 0.34 -9.58
CA GLU A 54 -6.70 -0.46 -9.65
C GLU A 54 -7.52 -0.31 -8.37
N ARG A 55 -6.87 -0.37 -7.20
CA ARG A 55 -7.56 -0.22 -5.90
C ARG A 55 -8.14 1.18 -5.70
N LEU A 56 -7.41 2.23 -6.09
CA LEU A 56 -7.87 3.62 -6.04
C LEU A 56 -8.95 3.93 -7.08
N SER A 57 -9.23 3.01 -8.01
CA SER A 57 -10.30 3.19 -9.01
C SER A 57 -11.63 2.58 -8.58
N GLN A 58 -11.67 1.90 -7.43
CA GLN A 58 -12.89 1.33 -6.86
C GLN A 58 -13.78 2.43 -6.26
N ASP A 59 -15.10 2.18 -6.25
CA ASP A 59 -16.10 3.18 -5.88
C ASP A 59 -15.95 3.72 -4.45
N ASP A 60 -15.47 2.90 -3.53
CA ASP A 60 -15.27 3.26 -2.12
C ASP A 60 -14.10 4.24 -1.90
N ALA A 61 -13.16 4.31 -2.83
CA ALA A 61 -12.00 5.22 -2.76
C ALA A 61 -12.24 6.59 -3.38
N LYS A 62 -13.39 6.81 -4.04
CA LYS A 62 -13.69 8.06 -4.76
C LYS A 62 -13.78 9.30 -3.86
N ASN A 63 -14.19 9.11 -2.61
CA ASN A 63 -14.34 10.21 -1.65
C ASN A 63 -13.09 10.40 -0.78
N GLY A 64 -12.02 9.66 -1.05
CA GLY A 64 -10.76 9.71 -0.33
C GLY A 64 -10.25 8.31 0.01
N PHE A 65 -9.03 8.26 0.53
CA PHE A 65 -8.37 7.01 0.89
C PHE A 65 -7.26 7.25 1.92
N LEU A 66 -6.87 6.20 2.63
CA LEU A 66 -5.65 6.16 3.43
C LEU A 66 -4.70 5.12 2.86
N LEU A 67 -3.60 5.57 2.25
CA LEU A 67 -2.51 4.69 1.82
C LEU A 67 -1.59 4.36 3.00
N ASP A 68 -1.28 3.08 3.18
CA ASP A 68 -0.39 2.57 4.21
C ASP A 68 0.66 1.64 3.59
N GLY A 69 1.93 2.02 3.74
CA GLY A 69 3.05 1.29 3.16
C GLY A 69 3.28 1.55 1.67
N PHE A 70 2.69 2.59 1.08
CA PHE A 70 3.01 3.16 -0.23
C PHE A 70 2.77 4.69 -0.21
N PRO A 71 3.67 5.50 -0.78
CA PRO A 71 4.96 5.15 -1.36
C PRO A 71 6.04 4.86 -0.29
N ARG A 72 7.08 4.09 -0.65
CA ARG A 72 8.28 3.81 0.17
C ARG A 72 9.58 4.30 -0.45
N THR A 73 9.56 4.67 -1.71
CA THR A 73 10.69 5.25 -2.46
C THR A 73 10.26 6.53 -3.13
N THR A 74 11.20 7.39 -3.51
CA THR A 74 10.89 8.60 -4.28
C THR A 74 10.28 8.27 -5.63
N GLU A 75 10.77 7.22 -6.31
CA GLU A 75 10.18 6.70 -7.55
C GLU A 75 8.70 6.35 -7.39
N GLN A 76 8.33 5.68 -6.29
CA GLN A 76 6.93 5.37 -5.99
C GLN A 76 6.10 6.63 -5.72
N ALA A 77 6.69 7.64 -5.10
CA ALA A 77 6.03 8.91 -4.83
C ALA A 77 5.74 9.68 -6.14
N ASP A 78 6.72 9.73 -7.05
CA ASP A 78 6.55 10.35 -8.37
C ASP A 78 5.42 9.66 -9.16
N ILE A 79 5.37 8.33 -9.12
CA ILE A 79 4.30 7.55 -9.77
C ILE A 79 2.94 7.84 -9.13
N LEU A 80 2.87 7.90 -7.79
CA LEU A 80 1.61 8.23 -7.10
C LEU A 80 1.11 9.62 -7.50
N GLU A 81 2.01 10.61 -7.56
CA GLU A 81 1.67 11.96 -7.98
C GLU A 81 1.11 11.98 -9.42
N GLU A 82 1.73 11.24 -10.34
CA GLU A 82 1.24 11.12 -11.72
C GLU A 82 -0.15 10.47 -11.79
N LEU A 83 -0.35 9.38 -11.03
CA LEU A 83 -1.63 8.66 -10.97
C LEU A 83 -2.77 9.54 -10.46
N LEU A 84 -2.54 10.29 -9.37
CA LEU A 84 -3.53 11.19 -8.80
C LEU A 84 -3.80 12.38 -9.74
N SER A 85 -2.74 12.95 -10.33
CA SER A 85 -2.86 14.06 -11.28
C SER A 85 -3.71 13.70 -12.50
N LYS A 86 -3.57 12.47 -13.03
CA LYS A 86 -4.41 11.96 -14.13
C LYS A 86 -5.90 11.91 -13.77
N LYS A 87 -6.23 11.73 -12.49
CA LYS A 87 -7.59 11.72 -11.95
C LYS A 87 -8.09 13.11 -11.52
N GLY A 88 -7.23 14.14 -11.58
CA GLY A 88 -7.52 15.46 -11.03
C GLY A 88 -7.55 15.48 -9.50
N GLU A 89 -6.94 14.49 -8.86
CA GLU A 89 -6.83 14.33 -7.42
C GLU A 89 -5.45 14.82 -6.92
N LYS A 90 -5.35 15.06 -5.62
CA LYS A 90 -4.10 15.41 -4.93
C LYS A 90 -4.08 14.79 -3.54
N LEU A 91 -2.89 14.64 -2.97
CA LEU A 91 -2.75 14.27 -1.56
C LEU A 91 -3.07 15.47 -0.67
N ASP A 92 -3.92 15.27 0.34
CA ASP A 92 -4.19 16.28 1.36
C ASP A 92 -3.12 16.34 2.44
N GLY A 93 -2.39 15.25 2.67
CA GLY A 93 -1.32 15.19 3.65
C GLY A 93 -0.61 13.85 3.71
N VAL A 94 0.53 13.84 4.40
CA VAL A 94 1.33 12.64 4.66
C VAL A 94 1.60 12.56 6.15
N LEU A 95 1.27 11.42 6.76
CA LEU A 95 1.53 11.17 8.17
C LEU A 95 2.86 10.43 8.32
N ASN A 96 3.88 11.13 8.82
CA ASN A 96 5.15 10.54 9.19
C ASN A 96 5.16 10.17 10.67
N PHE A 97 5.35 8.88 10.97
CA PHE A 97 5.47 8.39 12.34
C PHE A 97 6.94 8.35 12.75
N GLU A 98 7.36 9.35 13.53
CA GLU A 98 8.70 9.38 14.11
C GLU A 98 8.72 8.53 15.39
N VAL A 99 9.48 7.44 15.36
CA VAL A 99 9.62 6.49 16.46
C VAL A 99 11.09 6.13 16.64
N SER A 100 11.50 5.91 17.89
CA SER A 100 12.87 5.50 18.21
C SER A 100 13.15 4.07 17.72
N GLU A 101 14.41 3.82 17.36
CA GLU A 101 14.87 2.49 16.91
C GLU A 101 14.53 1.38 17.91
N ASP A 102 14.71 1.62 19.21
CA ASP A 102 14.40 0.65 20.27
C ASP A 102 12.94 0.17 20.21
N VAL A 103 12.00 1.09 19.95
CA VAL A 103 10.57 0.77 19.81
C VAL A 103 10.32 -0.02 18.52
N VAL A 104 11.03 0.29 17.44
CA VAL A 104 10.93 -0.47 16.19
C VAL A 104 11.41 -1.91 16.40
N VAL A 105 12.58 -2.09 17.02
CA VAL A 105 13.17 -3.40 17.31
C VAL A 105 12.27 -4.21 18.24
N GLU A 106 11.80 -3.62 19.35
CA GLU A 106 10.88 -4.27 20.29
C GLU A 106 9.63 -4.78 19.57
N ARG A 107 9.03 -3.96 18.70
CA ARG A 107 7.83 -4.32 17.95
C ARG A 107 8.09 -5.39 16.89
N MET A 108 9.26 -5.39 16.25
CA MET A 108 9.64 -6.45 15.31
C MET A 108 9.82 -7.79 16.04
N MET A 109 10.49 -7.79 17.19
CA MET A 109 10.69 -8.99 18.01
C MET A 109 9.36 -9.54 18.55
N ALA A 110 8.44 -8.67 18.93
CA ALA A 110 7.10 -9.07 19.38
C ALA A 110 6.24 -9.70 18.26
N ARG A 111 6.49 -9.33 17.00
CA ARG A 111 5.81 -9.92 15.82
C ARG A 111 6.35 -11.30 15.44
N GLY A 112 7.59 -11.63 15.82
CA GLY A 112 8.29 -12.88 15.48
C GLY A 112 7.77 -14.15 16.19
N ARG A 113 6.46 -14.24 16.43
CA ARG A 113 5.78 -15.44 16.92
C ARG A 113 4.46 -15.63 16.19
N ALA A 114 4.54 -16.01 14.91
CA ALA A 114 3.61 -16.90 14.22
C ALA A 114 3.99 -16.94 12.73
N ASP A 115 5.03 -17.70 12.44
CA ASP A 115 5.38 -18.16 11.10
C ASP A 115 5.21 -19.69 11.11
#